data_AF-A0A6G9SSZ9-F1
#
_entry.id   AF-A0A6G9SSZ9-F1
#
_cell.length_a   1.000
_cell.length_b   1.000
_cell.length_c   1.000
_cell.angle_alpha   90.00
_cell.angle_beta   90.00
_cell.angle_gamma   90.00
#
_symmetry.space_group_name_H-M   'P 1'
#
loop_
_entity.id
_entity.type
_entity.pdbx_description
1 polymer ?
#
loop_
_entity_poly.entity_id
_entity_poly.type
_entity_poly.pdbx_seq_one_letter_code
_entity_poly.pdbx_strand_id
1 'polypeptide(L)' 'MNSCKSGAKGKNTVTSDVSTWFEWAKKQRIVLAMSSGVVFTPDGDAIEIGEMMRLHPLTVT' A
#
# COMPACT_ATOMS: atom_id res chain seq x y z
N MET A 1 -39.77 1.56 9.80
CA MET A 1 -38.71 0.91 8.99
C MET A 1 -37.43 1.69 9.19
N ASN A 2 -36.52 1.22 10.04
CA ASN A 2 -35.18 1.78 10.18
C ASN A 2 -34.20 0.87 9.41
N SER A 3 -33.81 1.28 8.21
CA SER A 3 -32.73 0.62 7.49
C SER A 3 -31.40 1.05 8.12
N CYS A 4 -30.92 0.29 9.09
CA CYS A 4 -29.50 0.36 9.47
C CYS A 4 -28.71 -0.32 8.36
N LYS A 5 -28.23 0.45 7.38
CA LYS A 5 -27.21 -0.03 6.42
C LYS A 5 -25.98 -0.43 7.23
N SER A 6 -25.78 -1.72 7.43
CA SER A 6 -24.59 -2.30 8.03
C SER A 6 -23.36 -1.80 7.25
N GLY A 7 -22.62 -0.86 7.85
CA GLY A 7 -21.36 -0.37 7.31
C GLY A 7 -20.30 -1.46 7.37
N ALA A 8 -20.33 -2.39 6.41
CA ALA A 8 -19.20 -3.28 6.17
C ALA A 8 -18.04 -2.42 5.65
N LYS A 9 -17.23 -1.88 6.56
CA LYS A 9 -15.95 -1.27 6.22
C LYS A 9 -15.14 -2.37 5.55
N GLY A 10 -14.93 -2.26 4.24
CA GLY A 10 -14.16 -3.21 3.45
C GLY A 10 -12.87 -3.52 4.18
N LYS A 11 -12.60 -4.81 4.40
CA LYS A 11 -11.43 -5.28 5.15
C LYS A 11 -10.21 -4.71 4.45
N ASN A 12 -9.61 -3.66 5.03
CA ASN A 12 -8.44 -2.99 4.50
C ASN A 12 -7.29 -3.99 4.62
N THR A 13 -7.15 -4.88 3.64
CA THR A 13 -6.26 -6.03 3.71
C THR A 13 -4.89 -5.57 3.22
N VAL A 14 -4.31 -4.63 3.96
CA VAL A 14 -2.87 -4.43 3.92
C VAL A 14 -2.30 -5.61 4.69
N THR A 15 -1.68 -6.55 3.98
CA THR A 15 -1.00 -7.67 4.64
C THR A 15 0.23 -7.14 5.40
N SER A 16 0.69 -7.87 6.41
CA SER A 16 1.91 -7.53 7.14
C SER A 16 3.12 -7.35 6.21
N ASP A 17 3.14 -8.10 5.10
CA ASP A 17 4.18 -8.03 4.07
C ASP A 17 4.17 -6.69 3.33
N VAL A 18 2.98 -6.20 2.94
CA VAL A 18 2.84 -4.89 2.28
C VAL A 18 3.26 -3.76 3.21
N SER A 19 2.86 -3.81 4.49
CA SER A 19 3.26 -2.79 5.48
C SER A 19 4.78 -2.76 5.68
N THR A 20 5.39 -3.94 5.82
CA THR A 20 6.84 -4.07 6.04
C THR A 20 7.63 -3.55 4.83
N TRP A 21 7.20 -3.93 3.63
CA TRP A 21 7.78 -3.44 2.39
C TRP A 21 7.62 -1.92 2.26
N PHE A 22 6.43 -1.36 2.54
CA PHE A 22 6.16 0.06 2.43
C PHE A 22 7.07 0.89 3.34
N GLU A 23 7.24 0.49 4.60
CA GLU A 23 8.10 1.21 5.54
C GLU A 23 9.58 1.20 5.10
N TRP A 24 10.06 0.08 4.55
CA TRP A 24 11.39 0.03 3.95
C TRP A 24 11.48 0.94 2.72
N ALA A 25 10.55 0.82 1.78
CA ALA A 25 10.54 1.59 0.53
C ALA A 25 10.46 3.10 0.78
N LYS A 26 9.70 3.51 1.78
CA LYS A 26 9.58 4.91 2.22
C LYS A 26 10.88 5.45 2.81
N LYS A 27 11.62 4.64 3.59
CA LYS A 27 12.97 5.01 4.11
C LYS A 27 13.98 5.18 2.98
N GLN A 28 13.88 4.37 1.93
CA GLN A 28 14.71 4.47 0.73
C GLN A 28 14.26 5.58 -0.24
N ARG A 29 13.18 6.32 0.07
CA ARG A 29 12.56 7.33 -0.81
C ARG A 29 12.08 6.79 -2.15
N ILE A 30 11.77 5.50 -2.23
CA ILE A 30 11.18 4.88 -3.42
C ILE A 30 9.69 5.25 -3.54
N VAL A 31 9.00 5.39 -2.39
CA VAL A 31 7.59 5.79 -2.30
C VAL A 31 7.39 6.86 -1.22
N LEU A 32 6.35 7.66 -1.35
CA LEU A 32 5.97 8.71 -0.39
C LEU A 32 4.79 8.32 0.49
N ALA A 33 3.74 7.79 -0.14
CA ALA A 33 2.48 7.44 0.49
C ALA A 33 1.84 6.23 -0.19
N MET A 34 0.85 5.63 0.46
CA MET A 34 0.08 4.51 -0.05
C MET A 34 -1.40 4.74 0.22
N SER A 35 -2.26 4.43 -0.74
CA SER A 35 -3.71 4.48 -0.60
C SER A 35 -4.37 3.52 -1.56
N SER A 36 -5.46 2.86 -1.15
CA SER A 36 -6.35 2.08 -2.05
C SER A 36 -5.65 1.10 -3.00
N GLY A 37 -4.56 0.45 -2.58
CA GLY A 37 -3.84 -0.53 -3.40
C GLY A 37 -2.74 0.04 -4.31
N VAL A 38 -2.47 1.35 -4.23
CA VAL A 38 -1.38 2.01 -4.96
C VAL A 38 -0.41 2.70 -4.01
N VAL A 39 0.81 2.91 -4.49
CA VAL A 39 1.82 3.79 -3.91
C VAL A 39 2.02 5.03 -4.77
N PHE A 40 2.38 6.13 -4.12
CA PHE A 40 2.74 7.39 -4.77
C PHE A 40 4.27 7.53 -4.80
N THR A 41 4.85 7.71 -5.99
CA THR A 41 6.29 7.92 -6.17
C THR A 41 6.69 9.38 -5.89
N PRO A 42 7.98 9.67 -5.67
CA PRO A 42 8.48 11.05 -5.59
C PRO A 42 8.19 11.91 -6.82
N ASP A 43 8.08 11.27 -7.99
CA ASP A 43 7.79 11.92 -9.27
C ASP A 43 6.29 12.24 -9.46
N GLY A 44 5.45 11.76 -8.53
CA GLY A 44 4.01 12.01 -8.54
C GLY A 44 3.18 10.90 -9.19
N ASP A 45 3.79 9.79 -9.58
CA ASP A 45 3.09 8.66 -10.18
C ASP A 45 2.34 7.83 -9.14
N ALA A 46 1.20 7.26 -9.54
CA ALA A 46 0.47 6.28 -8.76
C ALA A 46 0.65 4.89 -9.39
N ILE A 47 1.32 3.98 -8.67
CA ILE A 47 1.68 2.64 -9.17
C ILE A 47 1.04 1.58 -8.26
N GLU A 48 0.57 0.48 -8.85
CA GLU A 48 0.00 -0.64 -8.11
C GLU A 48 1.04 -1.25 -7.14
N ILE A 49 0.63 -1.57 -5.92
CA ILE A 49 1.56 -2.04 -4.87
C ILE A 49 2.29 -3.32 -5.32
N GLY A 50 1.58 -4.28 -5.90
CA GLY A 50 2.17 -5.53 -6.38
C GLY A 50 3.21 -5.29 -7.48
N GLU A 51 2.90 -4.43 -8.45
CA GLU A 51 3.87 -3.99 -9.45
C GLU A 51 5.12 -3.37 -8.81
N MET A 52 4.96 -2.44 -7.88
CA MET A 52 6.09 -1.76 -7.25
C MET A 52 6.92 -2.70 -6.37
N MET A 53 6.28 -3.67 -5.70
CA MET A 53 6.95 -4.73 -4.93
C MET A 53 7.78 -5.65 -5.82
N ARG A 54 7.35 -5.92 -7.06
CA ARG A 54 8.16 -6.70 -8.02
C ARG A 54 9.38 -5.91 -8.52
N LEU A 55 9.23 -4.60 -8.72
CA LEU A 55 10.33 -3.73 -9.14
C LEU A 55 11.38 -3.54 -8.03
N HIS A 56 10.90 -3.49 -6.77
CA HIS A 56 11.74 -3.27 -5.59
C HIS A 56 11.48 -4.33 -4.52
N PRO A 57 11.93 -5.59 -4.73
CA PRO A 57 11.72 -6.63 -3.74
C PRO A 57 12.48 -6.30 -2.44
N LEU A 58 11.83 -6.51 -1.30
CA LEU A 58 12.47 -6.38 0.01
C LEU A 58 13.55 -7.47 0.14
N THR A 59 14.83 -7.07 0.09
CA THR A 59 15.94 -8.00 0.31
C THR A 59 16.25 -8.01 1.80
N VAL A 60 15.94 -9.11 2.48
CA VAL A 60 16.30 -9.30 3.89
C VAL A 60 17.79 -9.70 3.92
N THR A 61 18.66 -8.74 4.25
CA THR A 61 20.07 -8.99 4.58
C THR A 61 20.25 -9.24 6.06
#